data_AF-A2GJN6-F1
#
_entry.id   AF-A2GJN6-F1
#
_cell.length_a   1.000
_cell.length_b   1.000
_cell.length_c   1.000
_cell.angle_alpha   90.00
_cell.angle_beta   90.00
_cell.angle_gamma   90.00
#
_symmetry.space_group_name_H-M   'P 1'
#
loop_
_entity.id
_entity.type
_entity.pdbx_description
1 polymer ?
#
loop_
_entity_poly.entity_id
_entity_poly.type
_entity_poly.pdbx_seq_one_letter_code
_entity_poly.pdbx_strand_id
1 'polypeptide(L)' 'MLASLGKPREEIPYENRKNLAPGLRGYYVHRLLVNAVAMWASPRYAWYIYRLLDEIHRQEREEMENKLEALL' A
#
# COMPACT_ATOMS: atom_id res chain seq x y z
N MET A 1 -27.76 -5.21 16.31
CA MET A 1 -26.97 -6.44 16.10
C MET A 1 -25.69 -6.06 15.39
N LEU A 2 -24.54 -6.04 16.08
CA LEU A 2 -23.23 -5.72 15.47
C LEU A 2 -22.66 -6.97 14.80
N ALA A 3 -22.47 -6.90 13.49
CA ALA A 3 -22.00 -8.00 12.66
C ALA A 3 -20.54 -8.40 13.00
N SER A 4 -20.39 -9.70 13.30
CA SER A 4 -19.25 -10.58 13.05
C SER A 4 -17.83 -10.08 13.36
N LEU A 5 -17.31 -10.56 14.50
CA LEU A 5 -16.09 -11.38 14.61
C LEU A 5 -15.34 -11.64 13.27
N GLY A 6 -14.47 -10.72 12.88
CA GLY A 6 -13.26 -11.06 12.13
C GLY A 6 -12.09 -10.88 13.08
N LYS A 7 -11.16 -11.84 13.15
CA LYS A 7 -9.85 -11.60 13.79
C LYS A 7 -9.35 -10.22 13.31
N PRO A 8 -8.73 -9.37 14.16
CA PRO A 8 -8.03 -8.21 13.63
C PRO A 8 -7.14 -8.76 12.51
N ARG A 9 -7.23 -8.19 11.30
CA ARG A 9 -6.23 -8.49 10.29
C ARG A 9 -4.91 -8.18 11.00
N GLU A 10 -4.14 -9.22 11.32
CA GLU A 10 -2.75 -9.04 11.68
C GLU A 10 -2.15 -8.40 10.43
N GLU A 11 -2.18 -7.07 10.36
CA GLU A 11 -1.54 -6.29 9.32
C GLU A 11 -0.06 -6.51 9.59
N ILE A 12 0.47 -7.59 9.02
CA ILE A 12 1.87 -7.94 9.13
C ILE A 12 2.64 -6.69 8.67
N PRO A 13 3.35 -5.99 9.57
CA PRO A 13 3.89 -4.67 9.28
C PRO A 13 4.95 -4.72 8.18
N TYR A 14 5.63 -5.86 8.08
CA TYR A 14 6.55 -6.19 7.00
C TYR A 14 6.62 -7.70 6.77
N GLU A 15 6.77 -8.13 5.53
CA GLU A 15 6.92 -9.53 5.15
C GLU A 15 8.26 -9.73 4.41
N ASN A 16 9.10 -10.65 4.89
CA ASN A 16 10.35 -11.00 4.20
C ASN A 16 10.12 -12.20 3.30
N ARG A 17 10.05 -11.95 1.99
CA ARG A 17 9.80 -12.98 0.99
C ARG A 17 11.11 -13.47 0.39
N LYS A 18 11.60 -14.61 0.89
CA LYS A 18 12.83 -15.25 0.40
C LYS A 18 12.61 -16.28 -0.71
N ASN A 19 11.40 -16.84 -0.79
CA ASN A 19 11.09 -17.99 -1.65
C ASN A 19 10.57 -17.61 -3.06
N LEU A 20 10.60 -16.34 -3.45
CA LEU A 20 10.13 -15.89 -4.77
C LEU A 20 11.23 -15.90 -5.84
N ALA A 21 10.82 -15.78 -7.10
CA ALA A 21 11.71 -15.58 -8.24
C ALA A 21 12.69 -14.41 -8.00
N PRO A 22 13.94 -14.48 -8.49
CA PRO A 22 14.89 -13.39 -8.37
C PRO A 22 14.31 -12.12 -9.01
N GLY A 23 14.24 -11.03 -8.23
CA GLY A 23 13.56 -9.78 -8.60
C GLY A 23 12.28 -9.48 -7.79
N LEU A 24 11.61 -10.51 -7.27
CA LEU A 24 10.43 -10.39 -6.39
C LEU A 24 10.74 -10.74 -4.92
N ARG A 25 12.02 -10.92 -4.61
CA ARG A 25 12.49 -11.19 -3.25
C ARG A 25 12.73 -9.87 -2.53
N GLY A 26 12.43 -9.84 -1.23
CA GLY A 26 12.75 -8.69 -0.40
C GLY A 26 11.77 -8.48 0.74
N TYR A 27 11.90 -7.32 1.36
CA TYR A 27 11.02 -6.86 2.41
C TYR A 27 9.86 -6.08 1.80
N TYR A 28 8.66 -6.63 1.94
CA TYR A 28 7.42 -5.96 1.61
C TYR A 28 6.92 -5.24 2.85
N VAL A 29 6.79 -3.92 2.77
CA VAL A 29 6.32 -3.09 3.88
C VAL A 29 4.88 -2.69 3.60
N HIS A 30 4.05 -2.61 4.65
CA HIS A 30 2.67 -2.17 4.52
C HIS A 30 2.58 -0.74 3.93
N ARG A 31 1.60 -0.47 3.06
CA ARG A 31 1.42 0.80 2.32
C ARG A 31 1.57 2.05 3.20
N LEU A 32 1.01 2.02 4.41
CA LEU A 32 1.06 3.13 5.37
C LEU A 32 2.46 3.37 5.97
N LEU A 33 3.27 2.32 6.11
CA LEU A 33 4.59 2.39 6.73
C LEU A 33 5.71 2.69 5.72
N VAL A 34 5.42 2.56 4.41
CA VAL A 34 6.42 2.78 3.35
C VAL A 34 7.04 4.17 3.44
N ASN A 35 6.26 5.19 3.78
CA ASN A 35 6.78 6.55 3.91
C ASN A 35 7.80 6.68 5.05
N ALA A 36 7.50 6.10 6.23
CA ALA A 36 8.41 6.13 7.37
C ALA A 36 9.73 5.40 7.08
N VAL A 37 9.65 4.24 6.41
CA VAL A 37 10.84 3.48 5.98
C VAL A 37 11.63 4.24 4.92
N ALA A 38 10.95 4.91 3.98
CA ALA A 38 11.61 5.71 2.95
C ALA A 38 12.34 6.91 3.55
N MET A 39 11.73 7.61 4.53
CA MET A 39 12.37 8.70 5.27
C MET A 39 13.60 8.22 6.04
N TRP A 40 13.51 7.05 6.68
CA TRP A 40 14.64 6.43 7.38
C TRP A 40 15.78 6.06 6.44
N ALA A 41 15.49 5.52 5.26
CA ALA A 41 16.50 5.11 4.29
C ALA A 41 17.17 6.30 3.58
N SER A 42 16.39 7.29 3.14
CA SER A 42 16.90 8.51 2.52
C SER A 42 15.79 9.57 2.38
N PRO A 43 16.01 10.81 2.84
CA PRO A 43 15.06 11.90 2.65
C PRO A 43 14.73 12.20 1.17
N ARG A 44 15.69 12.00 0.26
CA ARG A 44 15.47 12.16 -1.18
C ARG A 44 14.56 11.08 -1.75
N TYR A 45 14.71 9.84 -1.27
CA TYR A 45 13.89 8.70 -1.71
C TYR A 45 12.44 8.83 -1.21
N ALA A 46 12.25 9.35 0.01
CA ALA A 46 10.92 9.63 0.56
C ALA A 46 10.06 10.51 -0.36
N TRP A 47 10.64 11.54 -0.98
CA TRP A 47 9.93 12.40 -1.93
C TRP A 47 9.41 11.66 -3.16
N TYR A 48 10.18 10.71 -3.71
CA TYR A 48 9.74 9.91 -4.85
C TYR A 48 8.61 8.95 -4.48
N ILE A 49 8.73 8.31 -3.31
CA ILE A 49 7.69 7.41 -2.78
C ILE A 49 6.40 8.18 -2.48
N TYR A 50 6.50 9.39 -1.94
CA TYR A 50 5.33 10.22 -1.65
C TYR A 50 4.56 10.56 -2.94
N ARG A 51 5.26 10.98 -4.00
CA ARG A 51 4.64 11.25 -5.31
C ARG A 51 3.97 10.01 -5.90
N LEU A 52 4.63 8.86 -5.83
CA LEU A 52 4.09 7.60 -6.32
C LEU A 52 2.81 7.19 -5.57
N LEU A 53 2.80 7.33 -4.24
CA LEU A 53 1.60 7.04 -3.43
C LEU A 53 0.44 7.97 -3.76
N ASP A 54 0.72 9.25 -4.02
CA ASP A 54 -0.28 10.24 -4.39
C ASP A 54 -0.91 9.93 -5.77
N GLU A 55 -0.08 9.55 -6.74
CA GLU A 55 -0.54 9.10 -8.07
C GLU A 55 -1.45 7.87 -7.98
N ILE A 56 -1.10 6.88 -7.17
CA ILE A 56 -1.92 5.67 -6.97
C ILE A 56 -3.27 6.02 -6.35
N HIS A 57 -3.30 6.88 -5.32
CA HIS A 57 -4.56 7.28 -4.70
C HIS A 57 -5.45 8.09 -5.63
N ARG A 58 -4.85 8.90 -6.52
CA ARG A 58 -5.59 9.61 -7.56
C ARG A 58 -6.27 8.62 -8.52
N GLN A 59 -5.52 7.62 -9.00
CA GLN A 59 -6.06 6.58 -9.88
C GLN A 59 -7.17 5.78 -9.19
N GLU A 60 -6.99 5.39 -7.93
CA GLU A 60 -8.01 4.67 -7.15
C GLU A 60 -9.31 5.50 -7.03
N ARG A 61 -9.21 6.84 -6.87
CA ARG A 61 -10.40 7.73 -6.84
C ARG A 61 -11.09 7.82 -8.19
N GLU A 62 -10.35 8.05 -9.27
CA GLU A 62 -10.90 8.10 -10.64
C GLU A 62 -11.58 6.78 -11.00
N GLU A 63 -11.02 5.63 -10.60
CA GLU A 63 -11.64 4.32 -10.81
C GLU A 63 -12.94 4.14 -10.00
N MET A 64 -12.99 4.65 -8.77
CA MET A 64 -14.20 4.63 -7.94
C MET A 64 -15.32 5.51 -8.51
N GLU A 65 -14.98 6.71 -8.98
CA GLU A 65 -15.93 7.65 -9.60
C GLU A 65 -16.51 7.06 -10.90
N ASN A 66 -15.66 6.50 -11.77
CA ASN A 66 -16.12 5.83 -13.00
C ASN A 66 -17.09 4.67 -12.72
N LYS A 67 -16.83 3.88 -11.66
CA LYS A 67 -17.74 2.80 -11.26
C LYS A 67 -19.08 3.30 -10.76
N LEU A 68 -19.11 4.46 -10.10
CA LEU A 68 -20.35 5.08 -9.64
C LEU A 68 -21.15 5.63 -10.82
N GLU A 69 -20.50 6.31 -11.76
CA GLU A 69 -21.15 6.80 -12.98
C GLU A 69 -21.71 5.67 -13.85
N ALA A 70 -21.00 4.55 -13.97
CA ALA A 70 -21.48 3.39 -14.72
C ALA A 70 -22.70 2.68 -14.10
N LEU A 71 -23.02 2.95 -12.83
CA LEU A 71 -24.17 2.39 -12.11
C LEU A 71 -25.41 3.29 -12.15
N LEU A 72 -25.28 4.53 -12.65
CA LEU A 72 -26.37 5.50 -12.84
C LEU A 72 -26.90 5.47 -14.28
#